data_AF-A0AAP0BYL9-F1
#
_entry.id   AF-A0AAP0BYL9-F1
#
_cell.length_a   1.000
_cell.length_b   1.000
_cell.length_c   1.000
_cell.angle_alpha   90.00
_cell.angle_beta   90.00
_cell.angle_gamma   90.00
#
_symmetry.space_group_name_H-M   'P 1'
#
loop_
_entity.id
_entity.type
_entity.pdbx_description
1 polymer ?
#
loop_
_entity_poly.entity_id
_entity_poly.type
_entity_poly.pdbx_seq_one_letter_code
_entity_poly.pdbx_strand_id
1 'polypeptide(L)'
;MNTTCSLTITYPPSIMAAPTPAARSLSSARGSGVFPSPLRLRLAGDISVQCQRSKPWQHMPSIEAKEATRRESRRARHERVRKKVHGTTERPRMCVFRSNKHLYVQVIDDTKMHTLAAASTMQKPLIEEIDYASGPTVEVAKKVGETIAKTCLEKGISKVAFDRGGYPYHGRLQALAEAAREHGLLF
;
A
#
# COMPACT_ATOMS: atom_id res chain seq x y z
N MET A 1 29.96 -56.41 3.08
CA MET A 1 31.27 -55.80 2.75
C MET A 1 31.07 -54.83 1.60
N ASN A 2 31.91 -53.79 1.50
CA ASN A 2 32.00 -52.79 0.41
C ASN A 2 30.89 -51.71 0.48
N THR A 3 31.18 -50.48 0.96
CA THR A 3 31.71 -49.29 0.20
C THR A 3 30.76 -48.85 -0.93
N THR A 4 30.33 -47.61 -1.10
CA THR A 4 30.80 -46.27 -0.65
C THR A 4 29.59 -45.30 -0.78
N CYS A 5 29.55 -44.03 -0.36
CA CYS A 5 30.58 -43.07 0.11
C CYS A 5 29.97 -42.03 1.08
N SER A 6 30.76 -41.03 1.50
CA SER A 6 30.32 -39.86 2.28
C SER A 6 30.82 -38.56 1.65
N LEU A 7 29.91 -37.59 1.44
CA LEU A 7 30.24 -36.24 0.97
C LEU A 7 29.54 -35.22 1.87
N THR A 8 30.27 -34.73 2.89
CA THR A 8 29.85 -33.56 3.68
C THR A 8 30.81 -32.42 3.40
N ILE A 9 30.26 -31.33 2.84
CA ILE A 9 31.04 -30.16 2.42
C ILE A 9 31.32 -29.31 3.64
N THR A 10 32.60 -29.13 3.97
CA THR A 10 33.07 -28.20 4.99
C THR A 10 33.20 -26.79 4.40
N TYR A 11 32.40 -25.85 4.90
CA TYR A 11 32.62 -24.42 4.66
C TYR A 11 33.39 -23.80 5.84
N PRO A 12 34.54 -23.15 5.63
CA PRO A 12 35.28 -22.48 6.69
C PRO A 12 34.56 -21.19 7.15
N PRO A 13 34.75 -20.77 8.42
CA PRO A 13 34.17 -19.54 8.94
C PRO A 13 35.01 -18.30 8.58
N SER A 14 34.46 -17.13 8.94
CA SER A 14 35.09 -15.80 9.01
C SER A 14 35.33 -15.05 7.68
N ILE A 15 34.50 -14.02 7.47
CA ILE A 15 34.97 -12.72 6.97
C ILE A 15 34.54 -11.67 8.02
N MET A 16 35.53 -10.95 8.54
CA MET A 16 35.33 -9.85 9.48
C MET A 16 35.07 -8.52 8.75
N ALA A 17 34.67 -7.53 9.55
CA ALA A 17 34.82 -6.09 9.34
C ALA A 17 33.76 -5.36 8.47
N ALA A 18 32.96 -4.55 9.17
CA ALA A 18 32.71 -3.17 8.79
C ALA A 18 32.68 -2.31 10.07
N PRO A 19 33.65 -1.43 10.33
CA PRO A 19 33.58 -0.48 11.44
C PRO A 19 32.56 0.63 11.14
N THR A 20 31.71 0.94 12.10
CA THR A 20 30.78 2.07 12.02
C THR A 20 31.52 3.42 12.14
N PRO A 21 31.26 4.40 11.26
CA PRO A 21 31.86 5.73 11.39
C PRO A 21 31.26 6.47 12.59
N ALA A 22 32.13 6.97 13.46
CA ALA A 22 31.75 7.70 14.66
C ALA A 22 31.06 9.04 14.34
N ALA A 23 30.03 9.38 15.12
CA ALA A 23 29.35 10.67 15.02
C ALA A 23 30.29 11.82 15.41
N ARG A 24 30.50 12.78 14.50
CA ARG A 24 31.30 13.98 14.76
C ARG A 24 30.37 15.13 15.16
N SER A 25 30.33 15.44 16.45
CA SER A 25 29.54 16.53 17.02
C SER A 25 30.08 17.89 16.60
N LEU A 26 29.33 18.60 15.76
CA LEU A 26 29.48 20.04 15.51
C LEU A 26 28.36 20.77 16.24
N SER A 27 28.66 21.32 17.41
CA SER A 27 27.89 22.43 17.97
C SER A 27 28.86 23.52 18.43
N SER A 28 28.66 24.71 17.88
CA SER A 28 29.54 25.85 18.02
C SER A 28 29.43 26.49 19.40
N ALA A 29 30.56 27.00 19.89
CA ALA A 29 30.59 27.91 21.02
C ALA A 29 29.65 29.09 20.79
N ARG A 30 28.79 29.39 21.77
CA ARG A 30 28.09 30.68 21.87
C ARG A 30 28.56 31.32 23.17
N GLY A 31 29.20 32.49 23.03
CA GLY A 31 29.88 33.16 24.13
C GLY A 31 28.92 33.66 25.20
N SER A 32 29.44 33.69 26.43
CA SER A 32 28.83 34.33 27.59
C SER A 32 28.82 35.85 27.43
N GLY A 33 27.76 36.38 26.84
CA GLY A 33 27.48 37.82 26.80
C GLY A 33 26.97 38.31 28.16
N VAL A 34 27.84 38.91 28.97
CA VAL A 34 27.46 39.58 30.23
C VAL A 34 26.80 40.92 29.89
N PHE A 35 25.50 41.06 30.16
CA PHE A 35 24.81 42.33 30.03
C PHE A 35 25.08 43.23 31.25
N PRO A 36 25.43 44.52 31.06
CA PRO A 36 25.57 45.47 32.17
C PRO A 36 24.19 45.83 32.75
N SER A 37 24.13 45.97 34.07
CA SER A 37 22.92 46.34 34.79
C SER A 37 22.71 47.86 34.77
N PRO A 38 21.50 48.37 34.45
CA PRO A 38 21.20 49.79 34.56
C PRO A 38 21.01 50.21 36.02
N LEU A 39 21.47 51.42 36.33
CA LEU A 39 21.43 52.02 37.67
C LEU A 39 20.01 52.13 38.23
N ARG A 40 19.85 51.70 39.48
CA ARG A 40 18.58 51.64 40.20
C ARG A 40 18.18 53.00 40.80
N LEU A 41 17.55 53.86 39.99
CA LEU A 41 16.82 55.02 40.51
C LEU A 41 15.51 54.56 41.20
N ARG A 42 15.38 54.87 42.49
CA ARG A 42 14.14 54.65 43.25
C ARG A 42 13.25 55.88 43.09
N LEU A 43 12.06 55.72 42.53
CA LEU A 43 10.92 56.59 42.79
C LEU A 43 9.72 55.71 43.18
N ALA A 44 9.03 56.10 44.24
CA ALA A 44 7.89 55.38 44.78
C ALA A 44 6.62 55.65 43.96
N GLY A 45 5.73 54.68 43.87
CA GLY A 45 4.45 54.82 43.16
C GLY A 45 3.94 53.46 42.67
N ASP A 46 3.18 52.77 43.51
CA ASP A 46 2.51 51.52 43.16
C ASP A 46 1.33 51.77 42.20
N ILE A 47 1.64 51.92 40.91
CA ILE A 47 0.62 51.83 39.85
C ILE A 47 0.64 50.40 39.32
N SER A 48 -0.17 49.54 39.94
CA SER A 48 -0.36 48.16 39.54
C SER A 48 -1.17 48.06 38.23
N VAL A 49 -0.54 48.43 37.10
CA VAL A 49 -1.05 48.03 35.79
C VAL A 49 -0.90 46.52 35.70
N GLN A 50 -1.99 45.81 36.00
CA GLN A 50 -2.11 44.38 35.70
C GLN A 50 -2.12 44.20 34.18
N CYS A 51 -0.93 44.23 33.57
CA CYS A 51 -0.72 43.76 32.22
C CYS A 51 -0.97 42.25 32.22
N GLN A 52 -2.23 41.87 32.08
CA GLN A 52 -2.64 40.50 31.85
C GLN A 52 -1.99 40.05 30.54
N ARG A 53 -0.83 39.39 30.64
CA ARG A 53 -0.25 38.59 29.55
C ARG A 53 -1.15 37.38 29.34
N SER A 54 -2.32 37.61 28.74
CA SER A 54 -3.13 36.54 28.15
C SER A 54 -2.24 35.82 27.14
N LYS A 55 -1.93 34.55 27.42
CA LYS A 55 -1.05 33.76 26.54
C LYS A 55 -1.89 33.36 25.31
N PRO A 56 -1.70 33.95 24.11
CA PRO A 56 -2.62 33.72 22.99
C PRO A 56 -2.59 32.27 22.47
N TRP A 57 -1.58 31.51 22.88
CA TRP A 57 -1.23 30.18 22.40
C TRP A 57 -1.82 29.03 23.24
N GLN A 58 -2.57 29.31 24.32
CA GLN A 58 -3.06 28.26 25.23
C GLN A 58 -4.26 27.46 24.69
N HIS A 59 -4.88 27.88 23.59
CA HIS A 59 -5.88 27.11 22.85
C HIS A 59 -5.42 26.88 21.40
N MET A 60 -4.22 26.32 21.22
CA MET A 60 -3.92 25.65 19.95
C MET A 60 -4.68 24.32 19.94
N PRO A 61 -5.67 24.11 19.05
CA PRO A 61 -6.29 22.81 18.92
C PRO A 61 -5.23 21.81 18.47
N SER A 62 -5.06 20.73 19.22
CA SER A 62 -4.27 19.59 18.79
C SER A 62 -4.91 19.02 17.53
N ILE A 63 -4.31 19.29 16.36
CA ILE A 63 -4.69 18.64 15.11
C ILE A 63 -4.23 17.20 15.20
N GLU A 64 -5.06 16.37 15.85
CA GLU A 64 -4.85 14.93 15.93
C GLU A 64 -4.88 14.37 14.50
N ALA A 65 -3.71 13.93 14.03
CA ALA A 65 -3.58 13.30 12.73
C ALA A 65 -4.33 11.96 12.77
N LYS A 66 -5.56 11.95 12.26
CA LYS A 66 -6.42 10.76 12.23
C LYS A 66 -5.72 9.62 11.50
N GLU A 67 -5.23 8.63 12.25
CA GLU A 67 -4.51 7.48 11.72
C GLU A 67 -5.43 6.67 10.79
N ALA A 68 -5.24 6.82 9.48
CA ALA A 68 -6.07 6.17 8.49
C ALA A 68 -5.73 4.67 8.40
N THR A 69 -6.68 3.81 8.78
CA THR A 69 -6.48 2.36 8.75
C THR A 69 -6.08 1.87 7.36
N ARG A 70 -5.39 0.73 7.27
CA ARG A 70 -4.99 0.12 5.98
C ARG A 70 -6.17 -0.05 5.01
N ARG A 71 -7.38 -0.31 5.54
CA ARG A 71 -8.63 -0.47 4.77
C ARG A 71 -9.11 0.87 4.19
N GLU A 72 -9.11 1.93 4.99
CA GLU A 72 -9.50 3.29 4.56
C GLU A 72 -8.50 3.86 3.56
N SER A 73 -7.20 3.73 3.84
CA SER A 73 -6.11 4.09 2.93
C SER A 73 -6.23 3.39 1.56
N ARG A 74 -6.68 2.12 1.53
CA ARG A 74 -6.99 1.42 0.27
C ARG A 74 -8.24 1.99 -0.40
N ARG A 75 -9.32 2.23 0.36
CA ARG A 75 -10.59 2.78 -0.16
C ARG A 75 -10.38 4.14 -0.83
N ALA A 76 -9.66 5.07 -0.18
CA ALA A 76 -9.34 6.37 -0.75
C ALA A 76 -8.51 6.26 -2.05
N ARG A 77 -7.54 5.34 -2.12
CA ARG A 77 -6.80 5.06 -3.36
C ARG A 77 -7.70 4.48 -4.46
N HIS A 78 -8.65 3.61 -4.10
CA HIS A 78 -9.61 3.00 -5.02
C HIS A 78 -10.56 4.04 -5.62
N GLU A 79 -11.15 4.88 -4.79
CA GLU A 79 -12.00 6.01 -5.20
C GLU A 79 -11.22 6.97 -6.12
N ARG A 80 -9.95 7.27 -5.80
CA ARG A 80 -9.09 8.10 -6.65
C ARG A 80 -8.82 7.48 -8.03
N VAL A 81 -8.72 6.15 -8.15
CA VAL A 81 -8.59 5.46 -9.44
C VAL A 81 -9.91 5.52 -10.21
N ARG A 82 -11.05 5.31 -9.53
CA ARG A 82 -12.40 5.41 -10.11
C ARG A 82 -12.78 6.80 -10.61
N LYS A 83 -12.08 7.87 -10.22
CA LYS A 83 -12.24 9.19 -10.87
C LYS A 83 -11.82 9.20 -12.35
N LYS A 84 -11.05 8.20 -12.81
CA LYS A 84 -10.58 8.07 -14.20
C LYS A 84 -11.07 6.82 -14.91
N VAL A 85 -11.24 5.71 -14.19
CA VAL A 85 -11.66 4.41 -14.75
C VAL A 85 -13.16 4.22 -14.55
N HIS A 86 -13.92 4.33 -15.64
CA HIS A 86 -15.37 4.14 -15.70
C HIS A 86 -15.68 2.97 -16.65
N GLY A 87 -16.65 2.12 -16.30
CA GLY A 87 -17.10 1.02 -17.15
C GLY A 87 -18.34 1.39 -17.97
N THR A 88 -18.28 1.24 -19.28
CA THR A 88 -19.45 1.33 -20.18
C THR A 88 -19.89 -0.07 -20.64
N THR A 89 -21.02 -0.19 -21.34
CA THR A 89 -21.43 -1.48 -21.94
C THR A 89 -20.41 -1.99 -22.97
N GLU A 90 -19.77 -1.12 -23.76
CA GLU A 90 -18.74 -1.51 -24.74
C GLU A 90 -17.38 -1.84 -24.10
N ARG A 91 -17.04 -1.13 -23.02
CA ARG A 91 -15.79 -1.30 -22.28
C ARG A 91 -16.08 -1.38 -20.78
N PRO A 92 -16.60 -2.51 -20.28
CA PRO A 92 -16.86 -2.70 -18.85
C PRO A 92 -15.55 -2.67 -18.06
N ARG A 93 -15.62 -2.32 -16.77
CA ARG A 93 -14.44 -2.26 -15.90
C ARG A 93 -14.21 -3.59 -15.19
N MET A 94 -13.00 -4.13 -15.29
CA MET A 94 -12.55 -5.30 -14.54
C MET A 94 -11.93 -4.86 -13.20
N CYS A 95 -12.70 -4.99 -12.14
CA CYS A 95 -12.32 -4.66 -10.77
C CYS A 95 -11.65 -5.85 -10.09
N VAL A 96 -10.39 -5.67 -9.66
CA VAL A 96 -9.64 -6.69 -8.91
C VAL A 96 -9.69 -6.40 -7.41
N PHE A 97 -10.10 -7.38 -6.61
CA PHE A 97 -10.01 -7.34 -5.14
C PHE A 97 -9.18 -8.50 -4.60
N ARG A 98 -8.11 -8.17 -3.88
CA ARG A 98 -7.25 -9.11 -3.16
C ARG A 98 -7.56 -9.05 -1.67
N SER A 99 -7.86 -10.19 -1.05
CA SER A 99 -7.88 -10.34 0.42
C SER A 99 -6.56 -10.96 0.90
N ASN A 100 -6.46 -11.35 2.18
CA ASN A 100 -5.28 -12.06 2.67
C ASN A 100 -5.18 -13.48 2.08
N LYS A 101 -6.32 -14.18 1.98
CA LYS A 101 -6.41 -15.59 1.56
C LYS A 101 -6.86 -15.82 0.12
N HIS A 102 -7.61 -14.89 -0.46
CA HIS A 102 -8.33 -15.10 -1.73
C HIS A 102 -8.17 -13.93 -2.70
N LEU A 103 -8.43 -14.20 -3.98
CA LEU A 103 -8.46 -13.23 -5.05
C LEU A 103 -9.83 -13.27 -5.74
N TYR A 104 -10.40 -12.09 -6.01
CA TYR A 104 -11.70 -11.91 -6.65
C TYR A 104 -11.55 -10.93 -7.80
N VAL A 105 -12.20 -11.23 -8.92
CA VAL A 105 -12.26 -10.40 -10.12
C VAL A 105 -13.71 -10.29 -10.56
N GLN A 106 -14.14 -9.07 -10.90
CA GLN A 106 -15.50 -8.80 -11.39
C GLN A 106 -15.43 -7.86 -12.59
N VAL A 107 -16.17 -8.17 -13.65
CA VAL A 107 -16.36 -7.32 -14.82
C VAL A 107 -17.73 -6.66 -14.68
N ILE A 108 -17.74 -5.33 -14.58
CA ILE A 108 -18.91 -4.53 -14.20
C ILE A 108 -19.19 -3.47 -15.28
N ASP A 109 -20.45 -3.34 -15.67
CA ASP A 109 -20.98 -2.20 -16.41
C ASP A 109 -21.57 -1.20 -15.40
N ASP A 110 -21.00 0.00 -15.30
CA ASP A 110 -21.46 1.01 -14.34
C ASP A 110 -22.78 1.66 -14.76
N THR A 111 -23.10 1.67 -16.06
CA THR A 111 -24.33 2.29 -16.59
C THR A 111 -25.58 1.51 -16.18
N LYS A 112 -25.48 0.18 -16.18
CA LYS A 112 -26.55 -0.76 -15.76
C LYS A 112 -26.40 -1.22 -14.31
N MET A 113 -25.34 -0.80 -13.63
CA MET A 113 -24.93 -1.28 -12.31
C MET A 113 -24.88 -2.82 -12.20
N HIS A 114 -24.55 -3.50 -13.30
CA HIS A 114 -24.67 -4.95 -13.43
C HIS A 114 -23.30 -5.62 -13.57
N THR A 115 -23.15 -6.80 -12.97
CA THR A 115 -21.90 -7.58 -13.01
C THR A 115 -22.01 -8.65 -14.08
N LEU A 116 -21.28 -8.48 -15.18
CA LEU A 116 -21.36 -9.35 -16.36
C LEU A 116 -20.65 -10.69 -16.12
N ALA A 117 -19.46 -10.66 -15.53
CA ALA A 117 -18.67 -11.85 -15.20
C ALA A 117 -17.98 -11.69 -13.84
N ALA A 118 -17.78 -12.81 -13.15
CA ALA A 118 -17.06 -12.85 -11.88
C ALA A 118 -16.26 -14.16 -11.76
N ALA A 119 -14.98 -14.02 -11.38
CA ALA A 119 -14.08 -15.13 -11.12
C ALA A 119 -13.49 -14.98 -9.71
N SER A 120 -13.36 -16.08 -8.97
CA SER A 120 -12.73 -16.06 -7.65
C SER A 120 -12.14 -17.41 -7.27
N THR A 121 -11.11 -17.38 -6.43
CA THR A 121 -10.47 -18.60 -5.89
C THR A 121 -11.40 -19.45 -5.00
N MET A 122 -12.63 -18.99 -4.73
CA MET A 122 -13.67 -19.73 -3.98
C MET A 122 -14.67 -20.45 -4.89
N GLN A 123 -14.54 -20.35 -6.22
CA GLN A 123 -15.36 -21.14 -7.14
C GLN A 123 -14.81 -22.57 -7.22
N LYS A 124 -15.70 -23.57 -7.17
CA LYS A 124 -15.37 -25.01 -7.21
C LYS A 124 -14.20 -25.40 -8.14
N PRO A 125 -14.18 -25.05 -9.45
CA PRO A 125 -13.07 -25.42 -10.34
C PRO A 125 -11.71 -24.87 -9.91
N LEU A 126 -11.66 -23.73 -9.22
CA LEU A 126 -10.41 -23.10 -8.74
C LEU A 126 -10.04 -23.50 -7.31
N ILE A 127 -10.90 -24.23 -6.60
CA ILE A 127 -10.58 -24.87 -5.32
C ILE A 127 -9.92 -26.22 -5.61
N GLU A 128 -10.51 -27.03 -6.50
CA GLU A 128 -10.05 -28.37 -6.85
C GLU A 128 -8.66 -28.37 -7.52
N GLU A 129 -8.32 -27.34 -8.30
CA GLU A 129 -7.01 -27.19 -8.93
C GLU A 129 -5.90 -26.65 -7.99
N ILE A 130 -6.23 -26.10 -6.81
CA ILE A 130 -5.30 -25.22 -6.09
C ILE A 130 -5.39 -25.31 -4.55
N ASP A 131 -4.55 -26.15 -3.94
CA ASP A 131 -4.33 -26.18 -2.48
C ASP A 131 -3.41 -25.05 -2.00
N TYR A 132 -3.99 -23.86 -1.70
CA TYR A 132 -3.23 -22.71 -1.20
C TYR A 132 -3.21 -22.62 0.34
N ALA A 133 -2.19 -23.20 0.97
CA ALA A 133 -2.02 -23.25 2.43
C ALA A 133 -1.92 -21.88 3.15
N SER A 134 -1.64 -20.76 2.46
CA SER A 134 -1.48 -19.43 3.11
C SER A 134 -1.86 -18.19 2.28
N GLY A 135 -2.39 -18.34 1.07
CA GLY A 135 -2.96 -17.22 0.31
C GLY A 135 -2.73 -17.28 -1.20
N PRO A 136 -3.14 -16.25 -1.96
CA PRO A 136 -3.14 -16.31 -3.42
C PRO A 136 -1.71 -16.09 -3.95
N THR A 137 -1.09 -17.15 -4.47
CA THR A 137 0.22 -17.12 -5.15
C THR A 137 0.10 -16.49 -6.55
N VAL A 138 1.22 -16.25 -7.23
CA VAL A 138 1.25 -15.69 -8.60
C VAL A 138 0.56 -16.62 -9.60
N GLU A 139 0.77 -17.94 -9.47
CA GLU A 139 0.12 -18.98 -10.29
C GLU A 139 -1.42 -18.94 -10.17
N VAL A 140 -1.92 -18.82 -8.94
CA VAL A 140 -3.36 -18.65 -8.67
C VAL A 140 -3.92 -17.42 -9.36
N ALA A 141 -3.15 -16.32 -9.38
CA ALA A 141 -3.55 -15.10 -10.06
C ALA A 141 -3.57 -15.24 -11.59
N LYS A 142 -2.65 -16.02 -12.17
CA LYS A 142 -2.71 -16.41 -13.59
C LYS A 142 -3.97 -17.21 -13.87
N LYS A 143 -4.22 -18.29 -13.12
CA LYS A 143 -5.40 -19.18 -13.26
C LYS A 143 -6.72 -18.41 -13.24
N VAL A 144 -6.91 -17.53 -12.26
CA VAL A 144 -8.08 -16.63 -12.18
C VAL A 144 -8.19 -15.71 -13.42
N GLY A 145 -7.05 -15.27 -13.98
CA GLY A 145 -6.96 -14.52 -15.24
C GLY A 145 -7.41 -15.33 -16.47
N GLU A 146 -7.05 -16.62 -16.54
CA GLU A 146 -7.52 -17.53 -17.61
C GLU A 146 -9.03 -17.75 -17.52
N THR A 147 -9.54 -18.03 -16.31
CA THR A 147 -10.97 -18.27 -16.07
C THR A 147 -11.81 -17.05 -16.43
N ILE A 148 -11.43 -15.84 -15.97
CA ILE A 148 -12.22 -14.63 -16.27
C ILE A 148 -12.20 -14.30 -17.76
N ALA A 149 -11.09 -14.51 -18.46
CA ALA A 149 -11.01 -14.28 -19.91
C ALA A 149 -11.98 -15.19 -20.67
N LYS A 150 -11.97 -16.50 -20.39
CA LYS A 150 -12.92 -17.48 -20.98
C LYS A 150 -14.38 -17.07 -20.76
N THR A 151 -14.76 -16.77 -19.51
CA THR A 151 -16.13 -16.32 -19.18
C THR A 151 -16.52 -14.97 -19.82
N CYS A 152 -15.55 -14.11 -20.15
CA CYS A 152 -15.82 -12.87 -20.88
C CYS A 152 -16.03 -13.12 -22.37
N LEU A 153 -15.23 -14.00 -22.98
CA LEU A 153 -15.37 -14.39 -24.38
C LEU A 153 -16.69 -15.14 -24.64
N GLU A 154 -17.09 -16.04 -23.74
CA GLU A 154 -18.42 -16.68 -23.75
C GLU A 154 -19.59 -15.67 -23.75
N LYS A 155 -19.36 -14.47 -23.20
CA LYS A 155 -20.33 -13.38 -23.11
C LYS A 155 -20.14 -12.30 -24.18
N GLY A 156 -19.24 -12.53 -25.15
CA GLY A 156 -18.96 -11.60 -26.25
C GLY A 156 -18.16 -10.34 -25.85
N ILE A 157 -17.55 -10.31 -24.67
CA ILE A 157 -16.83 -9.15 -24.14
C ILE A 157 -15.33 -9.26 -24.48
N SER A 158 -14.87 -8.51 -25.47
CA SER A 158 -13.47 -8.49 -25.92
C SER A 158 -12.65 -7.32 -25.35
N LYS A 159 -13.27 -6.16 -25.11
CA LYS A 159 -12.62 -4.93 -24.65
C LYS A 159 -13.00 -4.61 -23.21
N VAL A 160 -12.02 -4.31 -22.37
CA VAL A 160 -12.21 -4.12 -20.92
C VAL A 160 -11.36 -2.95 -20.41
N ALA A 161 -11.75 -2.31 -19.31
CA ALA A 161 -10.94 -1.33 -18.59
C ALA A 161 -10.39 -1.92 -17.29
N PHE A 162 -9.07 -1.96 -17.10
CA PHE A 162 -8.46 -2.59 -15.92
C PHE A 162 -8.48 -1.69 -14.67
N ASP A 163 -9.25 -2.08 -13.65
CA ASP A 163 -9.28 -1.43 -12.33
C ASP A 163 -8.50 -2.24 -11.28
N ARG A 164 -7.32 -1.73 -10.94
CA ARG A 164 -6.37 -2.29 -9.96
C ARG A 164 -6.81 -2.23 -8.48
N GLY A 165 -8.03 -1.81 -8.16
CA GLY A 165 -8.60 -2.04 -6.82
C GLY A 165 -8.01 -1.22 -5.66
N GLY A 166 -7.24 -0.16 -5.98
CA GLY A 166 -6.43 0.60 -5.02
C GLY A 166 -5.11 -0.09 -4.60
N TYR A 167 -4.72 -1.17 -5.27
CA TYR A 167 -3.43 -1.86 -5.12
C TYR A 167 -2.39 -1.37 -6.15
N PRO A 168 -1.08 -1.47 -5.86
CA PRO A 168 -0.04 -1.25 -6.85
C PRO A 168 -0.08 -2.33 -7.95
N TYR A 169 0.25 -1.95 -9.18
CA TYR A 169 0.35 -2.87 -10.31
C TYR A 169 1.72 -3.56 -10.27
N HIS A 170 1.79 -4.71 -9.59
CA HIS A 170 2.99 -5.53 -9.46
C HIS A 170 2.63 -6.96 -9.03
N GLY A 171 3.52 -7.92 -9.34
CA GLY A 171 3.42 -9.31 -8.91
C GLY A 171 2.08 -9.94 -9.30
N ARG A 172 1.28 -10.35 -8.30
CA ARG A 172 -0.01 -11.03 -8.49
C ARG A 172 -1.00 -10.26 -9.39
N LEU A 173 -1.05 -8.93 -9.29
CA LEU A 173 -1.96 -8.13 -10.12
C LEU A 173 -1.47 -7.99 -11.57
N GLN A 174 -0.15 -8.01 -11.76
CA GLN A 174 0.48 -7.98 -13.07
C GLN A 174 0.31 -9.34 -13.76
N ALA A 175 0.60 -10.44 -13.08
CA ALA A 175 0.44 -11.79 -13.63
C ALA A 175 -1.00 -12.14 -14.01
N LEU A 176 -2.00 -11.62 -13.26
CA LEU A 176 -3.41 -11.75 -13.63
C LEU A 176 -3.74 -10.99 -14.92
N ALA A 177 -3.16 -9.80 -15.10
CA ALA A 177 -3.35 -8.99 -16.29
C ALA A 177 -2.62 -9.59 -17.51
N GLU A 178 -1.42 -10.12 -17.33
CA GLU A 178 -0.67 -10.84 -18.36
C GLU A 178 -1.45 -12.07 -18.85
N ALA A 179 -1.92 -12.93 -17.93
CA ALA A 179 -2.77 -14.08 -18.29
C ALA A 179 -4.06 -13.65 -19.02
N ALA A 180 -4.76 -12.61 -18.55
CA ALA A 180 -5.96 -12.14 -19.22
C ALA A 180 -5.69 -11.64 -20.67
N ARG A 181 -4.51 -11.08 -20.94
CA ARG A 181 -4.09 -10.65 -22.28
C ARG A 181 -3.69 -11.83 -23.18
N GLU A 182 -2.98 -12.82 -22.63
CA GLU A 182 -2.65 -14.07 -23.32
C GLU A 182 -3.91 -14.81 -23.80
N HIS A 183 -4.97 -14.81 -22.97
CA HIS A 183 -6.28 -15.37 -23.30
C HIS A 183 -7.21 -14.41 -24.08
N GLY A 184 -6.65 -13.39 -24.75
CA GLY A 184 -7.35 -12.58 -25.76
C GLY A 184 -8.15 -11.37 -25.27
N LEU A 185 -8.07 -11.00 -23.99
CA LEU A 185 -8.79 -9.85 -23.45
C LEU A 185 -8.02 -8.54 -23.69
N LEU A 186 -8.64 -7.56 -24.36
CA LEU A 186 -7.99 -6.30 -24.76
C LEU A 186 -8.23 -5.18 -23.73
N PHE A 187 -7.15 -4.71 -23.07
CA PHE A 187 -7.23 -3.60 -22.11
C PHE A 187 -5.93 -2.81 -21.91
#